data_AF-X8JRV3-F1
#
_entry.id   AF-X8JRV3-F1
#
_cell.length_a   1.000
_cell.length_b   1.000
_cell.length_c   1.000
_cell.angle_alpha   90.00
_cell.angle_beta   90.00
_cell.angle_gamma   90.00
#
_symmetry.space_group_name_H-M   'P 1'
#
loop_
_entity.id
_entity.type
_entity.pdbx_description
1 polymer ?
#
loop_
_entity_poly.entity_id
_entity_poly.type
_entity_poly.pdbx_seq_one_letter_code
_entity_poly.pdbx_strand_id
1 'polypeptide(L)'
;MKAVIFGGGPLTDEIGNKLVNYGIRTWVRVYSGYGATEFGTISIIPPHDQPDTWPWNYIRFSPHVKAHFIPQNDRDNAFELVFEAGEDHDPFVLNSEINGKAVYRTRDLLIPHPSKSNLWKFVGRVDDQIILLNGEKTNPGPMETEIVKCPLVHGAVVFGQARNQTGVLVELKETSGLLSEMGTGKTKFTRPYIERANQTSSTHSRLDKQSIIFSDPARPLPRTPKGTIPRSAVLKLYARDIEEMYEALEQDLDTNPITELQLPEAWTNLEVVSDWIAKQVEGILGWNIDTMVDLFQQGLDSLTATMLLRGLKTSLHASQDPKVQNCAQTLDQAIIFQNPTVQQLALLLVQRITSPDALNGQVPTGLEHIHAMIRKYDWPQSQTNYRTRRPDMLREHIVVTGTTGALGSHLLAQLLANDRVERVWALNRKSSGGISTKQKASFEDKMLDVQLLASEKLVFVDAVLDDAKLGLSDELYDEVCAALVLIQIAHAIPIRFEPQRLSSFMLSCPLSIYRH
;
A
#
# COMPACT_ATOMS: atom_id res chain seq x y z
N MET A 1 -26.23 2.69 -38.61
CA MET A 1 -25.78 3.12 -37.27
C MET A 1 -24.35 3.64 -37.42
N LYS A 2 -24.01 4.81 -36.89
CA LYS A 2 -22.68 5.45 -37.08
C LYS A 2 -21.77 5.37 -35.84
N ALA A 3 -22.37 5.30 -34.65
CA ALA A 3 -21.66 5.13 -33.40
C ALA A 3 -22.52 4.37 -32.38
N VAL A 4 -21.87 3.71 -31.43
CA VAL A 4 -22.43 3.07 -30.25
C VAL A 4 -21.79 3.71 -29.03
N ILE A 5 -22.62 4.15 -28.09
CA ILE A 5 -22.18 4.74 -26.83
C ILE A 5 -22.61 3.81 -25.71
N PHE A 6 -21.69 3.49 -24.80
CA PHE A 6 -21.99 2.72 -23.59
C PHE A 6 -21.72 3.58 -22.36
N GLY A 7 -22.42 3.32 -21.25
CA GLY A 7 -22.28 4.07 -20.01
C GLY A 7 -23.02 3.41 -18.86
N GLY A 8 -22.92 3.99 -17.66
CA GLY A 8 -23.53 3.44 -16.44
C GLY A 8 -22.74 2.30 -15.77
N GLY A 9 -21.68 1.82 -16.42
CA GLY A 9 -20.72 0.86 -15.89
C GLY A 9 -19.55 0.67 -16.87
N PRO A 10 -18.40 0.17 -16.40
CA PRO A 10 -17.25 -0.08 -17.27
C PRO A 10 -17.55 -1.22 -18.25
N LEU A 11 -17.04 -1.09 -19.47
CA LEU A 11 -16.99 -2.19 -20.44
C LEU A 11 -15.59 -2.81 -20.38
N THR A 12 -15.52 -4.15 -20.38
CA THR A 12 -14.22 -4.83 -20.30
C THR A 12 -13.37 -4.55 -21.52
N ASP A 13 -12.04 -4.45 -21.34
CA ASP A 13 -11.15 -4.09 -22.43
C ASP A 13 -11.25 -5.08 -23.61
N GLU A 14 -11.48 -6.37 -23.33
CA GLU A 14 -11.63 -7.40 -24.35
C GLU A 14 -12.88 -7.19 -25.21
N ILE A 15 -14.04 -6.96 -24.58
CA ILE A 15 -15.30 -6.77 -25.31
C ILE A 15 -15.24 -5.46 -26.09
N GLY A 16 -14.75 -4.38 -25.48
CA GLY A 16 -14.60 -3.11 -26.18
C GLY A 16 -13.64 -3.20 -27.36
N ASN A 17 -12.50 -3.89 -27.21
CA ASN A 17 -11.57 -4.12 -28.32
C ASN A 17 -12.19 -4.98 -29.43
N LYS A 18 -12.97 -6.01 -29.08
CA LYS A 18 -13.74 -6.80 -30.06
C LYS A 18 -14.73 -5.90 -30.80
N LEU A 19 -15.49 -5.07 -30.10
CA LEU A 19 -16.47 -4.17 -30.69
C LEU A 19 -15.81 -3.12 -31.61
N VAL A 20 -14.67 -2.55 -31.22
CA VAL A 20 -13.91 -1.65 -32.08
C VAL A 20 -13.38 -2.38 -33.31
N ASN A 21 -12.86 -3.59 -33.18
CA ASN A 21 -12.40 -4.39 -34.33
C ASN A 21 -13.53 -4.74 -35.30
N TYR A 22 -14.72 -5.08 -34.80
CA TYR A 22 -15.92 -5.25 -35.63
C TYR A 22 -16.41 -3.92 -36.21
N GLY A 23 -16.31 -2.85 -35.43
CA GLY A 23 -16.66 -1.48 -35.79
C GLY A 23 -15.84 -0.95 -36.95
N ILE A 24 -14.52 -1.20 -36.96
CA ILE A 24 -13.61 -0.90 -38.09
C ILE A 24 -14.11 -1.57 -39.38
N ARG A 25 -14.63 -2.79 -39.31
CA ARG A 25 -15.16 -3.53 -40.47
C ARG A 25 -16.51 -3.02 -40.96
N THR A 26 -17.27 -2.36 -40.09
CA THR A 26 -18.67 -1.95 -40.34
C THR A 26 -18.87 -0.45 -40.32
N TRP A 27 -17.81 0.34 -40.18
CA TRP A 27 -17.80 1.79 -40.02
C TRP A 27 -18.62 2.29 -38.81
N VAL A 28 -18.68 1.49 -37.74
CA VAL A 28 -19.35 1.84 -36.48
C VAL A 28 -18.31 2.15 -35.41
N ARG A 29 -18.39 3.34 -34.81
CA ARG A 29 -17.45 3.75 -33.75
C ARG A 29 -18.00 3.43 -32.35
N VAL A 30 -17.12 3.18 -31.39
CA VAL A 30 -17.51 2.87 -29.99
C VAL A 30 -16.96 3.94 -29.06
N TYR A 31 -17.82 4.52 -28.22
CA TYR A 31 -17.45 5.58 -27.29
C TYR A 31 -17.94 5.30 -25.87
N SER A 32 -17.11 5.67 -24.89
CA SER A 32 -17.49 5.70 -23.49
C SER A 32 -18.25 7.00 -23.19
N GLY A 33 -19.52 6.86 -22.82
CA GLY A 33 -20.33 7.92 -22.25
C GLY A 33 -20.18 7.96 -20.73
N TYR A 34 -19.93 9.15 -20.19
CA TYR A 34 -19.79 9.37 -18.77
C TYR A 34 -20.77 10.43 -18.27
N GLY A 35 -21.45 10.08 -17.18
CA GLY A 35 -22.49 10.88 -16.57
C GLY A 35 -23.03 10.21 -15.32
N ALA A 36 -23.66 11.01 -14.47
CA ALA A 36 -24.47 10.55 -13.35
C ALA A 36 -25.74 11.40 -13.23
N THR A 37 -26.68 10.96 -12.41
CA THR A 37 -27.94 11.69 -12.21
C THR A 37 -27.69 13.10 -11.64
N GLU A 38 -26.64 13.25 -10.83
CA GLU A 38 -26.31 14.47 -10.10
C GLU A 38 -25.64 15.54 -10.97
N PHE A 39 -25.09 15.21 -12.13
CA PHE A 39 -24.42 16.17 -13.01
C PHE A 39 -24.73 15.99 -14.51
N GLY A 40 -25.63 15.08 -14.86
CA GLY A 40 -25.98 14.76 -16.24
C GLY A 40 -24.85 14.08 -17.02
N THR A 41 -25.01 14.03 -18.34
CA THR A 41 -23.99 13.49 -19.26
C THR A 41 -23.09 14.61 -19.74
N ILE A 42 -21.79 14.48 -19.51
CA ILE A 42 -20.80 15.55 -19.67
C ILE A 42 -19.63 15.16 -20.58
N SER A 43 -19.55 13.88 -20.95
CA SER A 43 -18.58 13.38 -21.92
C SER A 43 -18.93 13.90 -23.32
N ILE A 44 -17.94 14.41 -24.05
CA ILE A 44 -18.13 14.73 -25.46
C ILE A 44 -17.99 13.47 -26.32
N ILE A 45 -18.68 13.46 -27.45
CA ILE A 45 -18.51 12.44 -28.50
C ILE A 45 -17.87 13.15 -29.68
N PRO A 46 -16.73 12.66 -30.20
CA PRO A 46 -16.05 13.34 -31.29
C PRO A 46 -16.90 13.29 -32.57
N PRO A 47 -16.83 14.34 -33.40
CA PRO A 47 -17.49 14.36 -34.70
C PRO A 47 -17.07 13.15 -35.58
N HIS A 48 -18.03 12.60 -36.32
CA HIS A 48 -17.83 11.39 -37.13
C HIS A 48 -16.84 11.60 -38.29
N ASP A 49 -16.59 12.84 -38.70
CA ASP A 49 -15.66 13.21 -39.77
C ASP A 49 -14.19 13.32 -39.30
N GLN A 50 -13.92 13.25 -38.00
CA GLN A 50 -12.55 13.26 -37.48
C GLN A 50 -11.90 11.85 -37.48
N PRO A 51 -10.57 11.75 -37.67
CA PRO A 51 -9.84 10.49 -37.58
C PRO A 51 -10.01 9.84 -36.20
N ASP A 52 -10.28 8.54 -36.17
CA ASP A 52 -10.53 7.78 -34.94
C ASP A 52 -9.22 7.49 -34.19
N THR A 53 -8.66 8.53 -33.58
CA THR A 53 -7.49 8.45 -32.71
C THR A 53 -7.89 8.38 -31.24
N TRP A 54 -9.19 8.41 -30.93
CA TRP A 54 -9.67 8.42 -29.56
C TRP A 54 -9.92 6.97 -29.11
N PRO A 55 -9.16 6.44 -28.12
CA PRO A 55 -9.41 5.09 -27.64
C PRO A 55 -10.78 4.98 -26.96
N TRP A 56 -11.56 3.98 -27.35
CA TRP A 56 -12.98 3.80 -26.96
C TRP A 56 -13.24 3.81 -25.44
N ASN A 57 -12.25 3.45 -24.61
CA ASN A 57 -12.33 3.37 -23.15
C ASN A 57 -11.86 4.64 -22.42
N TYR A 58 -11.53 5.71 -23.14
CA TYR A 58 -11.22 7.02 -22.58
C TYR A 58 -12.35 8.00 -22.80
N ILE A 59 -12.46 8.95 -21.89
CA ILE A 59 -13.46 10.00 -21.85
C ILE A 59 -12.75 11.35 -21.98
N ARG A 60 -13.39 12.28 -22.68
CA ARG A 60 -13.05 13.70 -22.66
C ARG A 60 -14.26 14.47 -22.18
N PHE A 61 -14.04 15.34 -21.22
CA PHE A 61 -15.09 16.19 -20.68
C PHE A 61 -15.37 17.37 -21.60
N SER A 62 -16.61 17.85 -21.60
CA SER A 62 -17.01 19.05 -22.31
C SER A 62 -16.20 20.27 -21.84
N PRO A 63 -15.80 21.19 -22.74
CA PRO A 63 -15.17 22.43 -22.33
C PRO A 63 -16.09 23.32 -21.46
N HIS A 64 -17.40 23.05 -21.47
CA HIS A 64 -18.41 23.74 -20.67
C HIS A 64 -18.48 23.26 -19.22
N VAL A 65 -17.81 22.16 -18.86
CA VAL A 65 -17.76 21.70 -17.46
C VAL A 65 -16.47 22.13 -16.80
N LYS A 66 -16.57 22.56 -15.54
CA LYS A 66 -15.41 22.90 -14.72
C LYS A 66 -14.98 21.66 -13.92
N ALA A 67 -14.20 20.81 -14.57
CA ALA A 67 -13.64 19.59 -13.97
C ALA A 67 -12.33 19.89 -13.22
N HIS A 68 -12.27 19.46 -11.95
CA HIS A 68 -11.08 19.46 -11.11
C HIS A 68 -10.65 18.02 -10.82
N PHE A 69 -9.33 17.80 -10.79
CA PHE A 69 -8.72 16.48 -10.59
C PHE A 69 -7.88 16.50 -9.31
N ILE A 70 -8.41 15.94 -8.23
CA ILE A 70 -7.76 15.94 -6.92
C ILE A 70 -6.85 14.71 -6.83
N PRO A 71 -5.53 14.87 -6.70
CA PRO A 71 -4.61 13.74 -6.55
C PRO A 71 -4.97 12.90 -5.32
N GLN A 72 -5.00 11.57 -5.47
CA GLN A 72 -5.26 10.67 -4.35
C GLN A 72 -3.99 10.13 -3.67
N ASN A 73 -2.82 10.63 -4.10
CA ASN A 73 -1.49 10.37 -3.54
C ASN A 73 -1.09 8.88 -3.48
N ASP A 74 -1.66 8.07 -4.35
CA ASP A 74 -1.28 6.67 -4.57
C ASP A 74 -0.28 6.54 -5.73
N ARG A 75 0.45 5.40 -5.75
CA ARG A 75 1.47 5.08 -6.77
C ARG A 75 0.90 4.99 -8.20
N ASP A 76 -0.43 5.02 -8.34
CA ASP A 76 -1.17 4.70 -9.56
C ASP A 76 -1.54 5.93 -10.41
N ASN A 77 -1.10 7.13 -10.02
CA ASN A 77 -1.41 8.39 -10.73
C ASN A 77 -2.93 8.60 -10.91
N ALA A 78 -3.69 8.28 -9.87
CA ALA A 78 -5.15 8.38 -9.86
C ALA A 78 -5.63 9.72 -9.26
N PHE A 79 -6.71 10.24 -9.82
CA PHE A 79 -7.32 11.51 -9.44
C PHE A 79 -8.80 11.33 -9.19
N GLU A 80 -9.31 11.91 -8.12
CA GLU A 80 -10.75 12.06 -7.89
C GLU A 80 -11.29 13.21 -8.73
N LEU A 81 -12.38 12.95 -9.46
CA LEU A 81 -13.08 13.95 -10.24
C LEU A 81 -14.06 14.77 -9.41
N VAL A 82 -14.00 16.09 -9.62
CA VAL A 82 -14.87 17.03 -8.94
C VAL A 82 -15.39 18.05 -9.95
N PHE A 83 -16.68 18.35 -9.90
CA PHE A 83 -17.30 19.38 -10.73
C PHE A 83 -17.59 20.63 -9.92
N GLU A 84 -17.04 21.76 -10.34
CA GLU A 84 -17.41 23.07 -9.82
C GLU A 84 -18.65 23.59 -10.54
N ALA A 85 -19.59 24.16 -9.77
CA ALA A 85 -20.73 24.86 -10.34
C ALA A 85 -20.30 26.04 -11.22
N GLY A 86 -20.88 26.16 -12.40
CA GLY A 86 -20.57 27.22 -13.36
C GLY A 86 -21.79 27.68 -14.14
N GLU A 87 -21.62 28.76 -14.92
CA GLU A 87 -22.70 29.33 -15.74
C GLU A 87 -23.21 28.35 -16.80
N ASP A 88 -22.29 27.59 -17.42
CA ASP A 88 -22.62 26.65 -18.51
C ASP A 88 -23.02 25.26 -18.01
N HIS A 89 -22.61 24.88 -16.79
CA HIS A 89 -22.89 23.58 -16.20
C HIS A 89 -22.93 23.70 -14.67
N ASP A 90 -24.08 23.38 -14.11
CA ASP A 90 -24.31 23.35 -12.67
C ASP A 90 -24.75 21.93 -12.27
N PRO A 91 -23.95 21.20 -11.46
CA PRO A 91 -24.42 19.95 -10.87
C PRO A 91 -25.74 20.14 -10.12
N PHE A 92 -26.69 19.23 -10.28
CA PHE A 92 -27.98 19.27 -9.61
C PHE A 92 -27.87 19.13 -8.09
N VAL A 93 -26.74 18.64 -7.59
CA VAL A 93 -26.41 18.51 -6.17
C VAL A 93 -24.97 18.97 -5.97
N LEU A 94 -24.73 19.72 -4.90
CA LEU A 94 -23.39 20.10 -4.44
C LEU A 94 -23.17 19.49 -3.05
N ASN A 95 -22.01 18.88 -2.83
CA ASN A 95 -21.74 18.06 -1.63
C ASN A 95 -20.43 18.43 -0.92
N SER A 96 -19.72 19.44 -1.40
CA SER A 96 -18.46 19.90 -0.83
C SER A 96 -18.14 21.33 -1.27
N GLU A 97 -17.03 21.86 -0.76
CA GLU A 97 -16.49 23.17 -1.11
C GLU A 97 -14.97 23.05 -1.30
N ILE A 98 -14.43 23.68 -2.34
CA ILE A 98 -12.98 23.75 -2.61
C ILE A 98 -12.64 25.19 -2.93
N ASN A 99 -11.68 25.77 -2.19
CA ASN A 99 -11.23 27.15 -2.36
C ASN A 99 -12.38 28.18 -2.36
N GLY A 100 -13.37 28.03 -1.47
CA GLY A 100 -14.52 28.94 -1.38
C GLY A 100 -15.59 28.72 -2.44
N LYS A 101 -15.48 27.68 -3.27
CA LYS A 101 -16.43 27.39 -4.34
C LYS A 101 -17.17 26.09 -4.08
N ALA A 102 -18.48 26.12 -4.25
CA ALA A 102 -19.33 24.95 -4.10
C ALA A 102 -19.07 23.97 -5.25
N VAL A 103 -18.87 22.70 -4.90
CA VAL A 103 -18.52 21.63 -5.84
C VAL A 103 -19.31 20.36 -5.57
N TYR A 104 -19.39 19.51 -6.59
CA TYR A 104 -19.82 18.13 -6.49
C TYR A 104 -18.64 17.17 -6.63
N ARG A 105 -18.28 16.51 -5.54
CA ARG A 105 -17.31 15.41 -5.52
C ARG A 105 -17.98 14.14 -5.98
N THR A 106 -17.60 13.62 -7.14
CA THR A 106 -18.21 12.39 -7.71
C THR A 106 -17.78 11.14 -6.96
N ARG A 107 -16.64 11.22 -6.26
CA ARG A 107 -15.89 10.07 -5.72
C ARG A 107 -15.36 9.13 -6.80
N ASP A 108 -15.39 9.52 -8.07
CA ASP A 108 -14.89 8.68 -9.16
C ASP A 108 -13.39 8.91 -9.38
N LEU A 109 -12.65 7.82 -9.52
CA LEU A 109 -11.22 7.79 -9.78
C LEU A 109 -10.94 7.68 -11.27
N LEU A 110 -10.06 8.55 -11.78
CA LEU A 110 -9.59 8.51 -13.15
C LEU A 110 -8.08 8.56 -13.24
N ILE A 111 -7.56 7.94 -14.29
CA ILE A 111 -6.16 8.07 -14.70
C ILE A 111 -6.07 8.83 -16.03
N PRO A 112 -5.09 9.71 -16.21
CA PRO A 112 -4.87 10.40 -17.48
C PRO A 112 -4.30 9.43 -18.52
N HIS A 113 -4.62 9.66 -19.80
CA HIS A 113 -3.99 8.93 -20.90
C HIS A 113 -2.49 9.25 -20.95
N PRO A 114 -1.59 8.24 -21.11
CA PRO A 114 -0.15 8.42 -20.97
C PRO A 114 0.47 9.42 -21.97
N SER A 115 -0.12 9.56 -23.16
CA SER A 115 0.41 10.42 -24.23
C SER A 115 -0.56 11.44 -24.83
N LYS A 116 -1.84 11.47 -24.40
CA LYS A 116 -2.88 12.31 -25.02
C LYS A 116 -3.51 13.18 -23.95
N SER A 117 -3.41 14.50 -24.11
CA SER A 117 -4.00 15.44 -23.17
C SER A 117 -5.54 15.35 -23.18
N ASN A 118 -6.14 15.67 -22.03
CA ASN A 118 -7.59 15.73 -21.84
C ASN A 118 -8.33 14.43 -22.17
N LEU A 119 -7.67 13.28 -22.02
CA LEU A 119 -8.30 11.97 -22.08
C LEU A 119 -8.11 11.27 -20.74
N TRP A 120 -9.21 10.77 -20.20
CA TRP A 120 -9.27 10.19 -18.87
C TRP A 120 -9.92 8.82 -18.92
N LYS A 121 -9.37 7.85 -18.22
CA LYS A 121 -9.97 6.52 -18.05
C LYS A 121 -10.51 6.41 -16.64
N PHE A 122 -11.79 6.10 -16.51
CA PHE A 122 -12.40 5.75 -15.22
C PHE A 122 -11.84 4.41 -14.73
N VAL A 123 -11.41 4.34 -13.48
CA VAL A 123 -10.77 3.15 -12.88
C VAL A 123 -11.46 2.64 -11.62
N GLY A 124 -12.39 3.40 -11.05
CA GLY A 124 -13.14 2.98 -9.87
C GLY A 124 -13.69 4.15 -9.08
N ARG A 125 -14.04 3.92 -7.82
CA ARG A 125 -14.50 4.96 -6.91
C ARG A 125 -13.67 4.99 -5.62
N VAL A 126 -13.53 6.17 -5.04
CA VAL A 126 -12.84 6.42 -3.76
C VAL A 126 -13.52 5.65 -2.63
N ASP A 127 -14.85 5.61 -2.61
CA ASP A 127 -15.63 4.88 -1.60
C ASP A 127 -15.64 3.37 -1.80
N ASP A 128 -15.16 2.89 -2.95
CA ASP A 128 -14.96 1.47 -3.25
C ASP A 128 -13.54 0.98 -2.95
N GLN A 129 -12.64 1.86 -2.49
CA GLN A 129 -11.28 1.47 -2.09
C GLN A 129 -11.32 0.60 -0.84
N ILE A 130 -10.57 -0.50 -0.87
CA ILE A 130 -10.39 -1.39 0.27
C ILE A 130 -9.16 -0.94 1.03
N ILE A 131 -9.33 -0.57 2.29
CA ILE A 131 -8.24 -0.21 3.20
C ILE A 131 -7.92 -1.42 4.06
N LEU A 132 -6.73 -1.98 3.87
CA LEU A 132 -6.23 -3.11 4.66
C LEU A 132 -5.85 -2.65 6.08
N LEU A 133 -5.61 -3.61 6.99
CA LEU A 133 -5.28 -3.31 8.39
C LEU A 133 -3.99 -2.46 8.53
N ASN A 134 -3.06 -2.61 7.59
CA ASN A 134 -1.82 -1.83 7.53
C ASN A 134 -1.99 -0.43 6.91
N GLY A 135 -3.21 -0.04 6.53
CA GLY A 135 -3.51 1.24 5.89
C GLY A 135 -3.29 1.28 4.38
N GLU A 136 -2.79 0.20 3.77
CA GLU A 136 -2.63 0.11 2.33
C GLU A 136 -3.99 0.10 1.62
N LYS A 137 -4.05 0.82 0.49
CA LYS A 137 -5.29 0.98 -0.29
C LYS A 137 -5.27 0.08 -1.51
N THR A 138 -6.33 -0.68 -1.70
CA THR A 138 -6.55 -1.54 -2.86
C THR A 138 -7.73 -1.04 -3.67
N ASN A 139 -7.54 -0.88 -4.98
CA ASN A 139 -8.60 -0.61 -5.95
C ASN A 139 -9.13 -1.95 -6.49
N PRO A 140 -10.32 -2.43 -6.08
CA PRO A 140 -10.80 -3.75 -6.46
C PRO A 140 -11.27 -3.85 -7.93
N GLY A 141 -11.76 -2.75 -8.50
CA GLY A 141 -12.41 -2.74 -9.82
C GLY A 141 -11.57 -3.33 -10.97
N PRO A 142 -10.30 -2.93 -11.15
CA PRO A 142 -9.43 -3.51 -12.18
C PRO A 142 -9.22 -5.02 -12.01
N MET A 143 -9.07 -5.49 -10.76
CA MET A 143 -8.89 -6.91 -10.44
C MET A 143 -10.14 -7.72 -10.78
N GLU A 144 -11.31 -7.24 -10.31
CA GLU A 144 -12.61 -7.86 -10.60
C GLU A 144 -12.84 -7.94 -12.12
N THR A 145 -12.51 -6.87 -12.84
CA THR A 145 -12.64 -6.80 -14.30
C THR A 145 -11.76 -7.83 -15.01
N GLU A 146 -10.52 -8.05 -14.54
CA GLU A 146 -9.62 -9.06 -15.10
C GLU A 146 -10.14 -10.48 -14.83
N ILE A 147 -10.65 -10.75 -13.61
CA ILE A 147 -11.16 -12.07 -13.21
C ILE A 147 -12.41 -12.45 -14.02
N VAL A 148 -13.32 -11.49 -14.25
CA VAL A 148 -14.56 -11.69 -15.02
C VAL A 148 -14.30 -12.01 -16.49
N LYS A 149 -13.09 -11.76 -17.03
CA LYS A 149 -12.72 -12.23 -18.38
C LYS A 149 -12.71 -13.76 -18.48
N CYS A 150 -12.66 -14.48 -17.35
CA CYS A 150 -12.76 -15.93 -17.35
C CYS A 150 -14.13 -16.36 -17.91
N PRO A 151 -14.19 -17.22 -18.96
CA PRO A 151 -15.45 -17.62 -19.57
C PRO A 151 -16.45 -18.27 -18.60
N LEU A 152 -15.95 -18.86 -17.51
CA LEU A 152 -16.75 -19.53 -16.48
C LEU A 152 -17.29 -18.59 -15.40
N VAL A 153 -16.73 -17.39 -15.27
CA VAL A 153 -17.06 -16.43 -14.21
C VAL A 153 -18.22 -15.54 -14.68
N HIS A 154 -19.24 -15.42 -13.84
CA HIS A 154 -20.38 -14.52 -14.01
C HIS A 154 -20.20 -13.19 -13.30
N GLY A 155 -19.53 -13.20 -12.14
CA GLY A 155 -19.24 -12.01 -11.34
C GLY A 155 -18.06 -12.26 -10.40
N ALA A 156 -17.35 -11.20 -10.04
CA ALA A 156 -16.28 -11.26 -9.05
C ALA A 156 -16.35 -10.03 -8.15
N VAL A 157 -16.10 -10.19 -6.86
CA VAL A 157 -16.06 -9.10 -5.87
C VAL A 157 -14.85 -9.29 -4.99
N VAL A 158 -13.92 -8.34 -5.03
CA VAL A 158 -12.75 -8.31 -4.14
C VAL A 158 -13.15 -7.67 -2.82
N PHE A 159 -12.61 -8.20 -1.73
CA PHE A 159 -12.88 -7.79 -0.35
C PHE A 159 -11.58 -7.77 0.47
N GLY A 160 -11.65 -7.25 1.70
CA GLY A 160 -10.51 -7.21 2.62
C GLY A 160 -10.44 -5.99 3.53
N GLN A 161 -11.55 -5.25 3.69
CA GLN A 161 -11.59 -4.06 4.52
C GLN A 161 -11.18 -4.39 5.96
N ALA A 162 -10.20 -3.66 6.48
CA ALA A 162 -9.62 -3.86 7.82
C ALA A 162 -9.09 -5.28 8.06
N ARG A 163 -8.62 -5.98 7.01
CA ARG A 163 -7.98 -7.29 7.08
C ARG A 163 -6.52 -7.20 6.65
N ASN A 164 -5.72 -8.23 6.98
CA ASN A 164 -4.30 -8.28 6.65
C ASN A 164 -4.02 -8.54 5.16
N GLN A 165 -4.99 -9.08 4.43
CA GLN A 165 -4.87 -9.37 3.01
C GLN A 165 -6.22 -9.30 2.30
N THR A 166 -6.17 -9.07 0.99
CA THR A 166 -7.35 -9.09 0.12
C THR A 166 -7.79 -10.52 -0.17
N GLY A 167 -9.10 -10.71 -0.33
CA GLY A 167 -9.69 -11.93 -0.88
C GLY A 167 -10.66 -11.62 -2.01
N VAL A 168 -11.12 -12.66 -2.71
CA VAL A 168 -12.09 -12.51 -3.81
C VAL A 168 -13.21 -13.53 -3.71
N LEU A 169 -14.43 -13.07 -3.94
CA LEU A 169 -15.60 -13.91 -4.14
C LEU A 169 -15.88 -14.03 -5.63
N VAL A 170 -15.93 -15.26 -6.14
CA VAL A 170 -16.11 -15.58 -7.57
C VAL A 170 -17.42 -16.32 -7.78
N GLU A 171 -18.33 -15.71 -8.53
CA GLU A 171 -19.56 -16.35 -8.99
C GLU A 171 -19.36 -17.00 -10.35
N LEU A 172 -19.75 -18.26 -10.48
CA LEU A 172 -19.65 -19.02 -11.72
C LEU A 172 -20.98 -18.99 -12.48
N LYS A 173 -20.93 -19.04 -13.81
CA LYS A 173 -22.12 -19.18 -14.67
C LYS A 173 -22.80 -20.53 -14.44
N GLU A 174 -24.11 -20.60 -14.59
CA GLU A 174 -24.91 -21.83 -14.39
C GLU A 174 -24.43 -23.01 -15.25
N THR A 175 -23.98 -22.76 -16.48
CA THR A 175 -23.42 -23.80 -17.37
C THR A 175 -22.11 -24.41 -16.87
N SER A 176 -21.46 -23.76 -15.90
CA SER A 176 -20.26 -24.27 -15.21
C SER A 176 -20.60 -25.30 -14.13
N GLY A 177 -21.87 -25.55 -13.84
CA GLY A 177 -22.33 -26.63 -12.95
C GLY A 177 -21.80 -28.00 -13.38
N LEU A 178 -21.60 -28.23 -14.68
CA LEU A 178 -20.99 -29.47 -15.21
C LEU A 178 -19.48 -29.60 -14.88
N LEU A 179 -18.80 -28.48 -14.62
CA LEU A 179 -17.41 -28.46 -14.11
C LEU A 179 -17.36 -28.52 -12.57
N SER A 180 -18.51 -28.35 -11.91
CA SER A 180 -18.61 -28.27 -10.46
C SER A 180 -18.45 -29.61 -9.74
N GLU A 181 -18.66 -30.73 -10.45
CA GLU A 181 -18.47 -32.10 -9.95
C GLU A 181 -16.98 -32.49 -9.86
N MET A 182 -16.08 -31.73 -10.48
CA MET A 182 -14.64 -31.96 -10.41
C MET A 182 -14.00 -30.85 -9.56
N GLY A 183 -13.99 -31.01 -8.23
CA GLY A 183 -13.62 -29.96 -7.26
C GLY A 183 -12.38 -29.11 -7.58
N THR A 184 -11.30 -29.71 -8.08
CA THR A 184 -10.05 -29.00 -8.46
C THR A 184 -10.13 -28.23 -9.77
N GLY A 185 -11.17 -28.45 -10.57
CA GLY A 185 -11.39 -27.82 -11.87
C GLY A 185 -11.62 -26.33 -11.78
N LYS A 186 -12.47 -25.87 -10.83
CA LYS A 186 -12.84 -24.44 -10.69
C LYS A 186 -11.59 -23.57 -10.50
N THR A 187 -10.75 -23.92 -9.53
CA THR A 187 -9.50 -23.20 -9.23
C THR A 187 -8.53 -23.27 -10.41
N LYS A 188 -8.39 -24.41 -11.07
CA LYS A 188 -7.49 -24.55 -12.23
C LYS A 188 -7.86 -23.62 -13.38
N PHE A 189 -9.16 -23.43 -13.65
CA PHE A 189 -9.62 -22.57 -14.76
C PHE A 189 -9.61 -21.08 -14.42
N THR A 190 -9.87 -20.69 -13.17
CA THR A 190 -9.84 -19.28 -12.76
C THR A 190 -8.43 -18.76 -12.50
N ARG A 191 -7.51 -19.64 -12.08
CA ARG A 191 -6.13 -19.30 -11.71
C ARG A 191 -5.39 -18.39 -12.70
N PRO A 192 -5.39 -18.62 -14.03
CA PRO A 192 -4.68 -17.74 -14.96
C PRO A 192 -5.20 -16.30 -14.97
N TYR A 193 -6.49 -16.09 -14.66
CA TYR A 193 -7.10 -14.76 -14.62
C TYR A 193 -6.77 -14.05 -13.30
N ILE A 194 -6.74 -14.79 -12.20
CA ILE A 194 -6.31 -14.28 -10.89
C ILE A 194 -4.82 -13.91 -10.93
N GLU A 195 -3.98 -14.73 -11.54
CA GLU A 195 -2.54 -14.43 -11.70
C GLU A 195 -2.31 -13.16 -12.52
N ARG A 196 -3.08 -12.94 -13.59
CA ARG A 196 -3.02 -11.68 -14.36
C ARG A 196 -3.54 -10.47 -13.58
N ALA A 197 -4.59 -10.64 -12.77
CA ALA A 197 -5.05 -9.59 -11.87
C ALA A 197 -3.93 -9.20 -10.89
N ASN A 198 -3.25 -10.19 -10.29
CA ASN A 198 -2.14 -9.96 -9.38
C ASN A 198 -0.92 -9.31 -10.04
N GLN A 199 -0.62 -9.61 -11.30
CA GLN A 199 0.49 -9.01 -12.06
C GLN A 199 0.31 -7.50 -12.30
N THR A 200 -0.93 -7.04 -12.39
CA THR A 200 -1.27 -5.64 -12.66
C THR A 200 -1.65 -4.87 -11.40
N SER A 201 -1.61 -5.53 -10.24
CA SER A 201 -1.95 -4.97 -8.94
C SER A 201 -0.71 -4.74 -8.08
N SER A 202 -0.80 -3.78 -7.16
CA SER A 202 0.22 -3.60 -6.12
C SER A 202 0.38 -4.85 -5.27
N THR A 203 1.57 -5.09 -4.72
CA THR A 203 1.88 -6.34 -4.01
C THR A 203 0.93 -6.61 -2.85
N HIS A 204 0.54 -5.58 -2.11
CA HIS A 204 -0.42 -5.68 -1.01
C HIS A 204 -1.86 -6.00 -1.44
N SER A 205 -2.20 -5.81 -2.71
CA SER A 205 -3.52 -6.10 -3.27
C SER A 205 -3.61 -7.51 -3.87
N ARG A 206 -2.53 -8.29 -3.88
CA ARG A 206 -2.52 -9.59 -4.56
C ARG A 206 -3.39 -10.61 -3.82
N LEU A 207 -4.12 -11.40 -4.60
CA LEU A 207 -4.99 -12.48 -4.13
C LEU A 207 -4.18 -13.77 -3.96
N ASP A 208 -4.23 -14.36 -2.77
CA ASP A 208 -3.67 -15.69 -2.52
C ASP A 208 -4.64 -16.79 -2.97
N LYS A 209 -4.13 -18.01 -3.18
CA LYS A 209 -4.96 -19.17 -3.56
C LYS A 209 -5.96 -19.55 -2.47
N GLN A 210 -5.59 -19.36 -1.21
CA GLN A 210 -6.44 -19.65 -0.05
C GLN A 210 -7.47 -18.53 0.20
N SER A 211 -7.31 -17.36 -0.42
CA SER A 211 -8.23 -16.22 -0.27
C SER A 211 -9.28 -16.12 -1.39
N ILE A 212 -9.71 -17.27 -1.94
CA ILE A 212 -10.68 -17.36 -3.03
C ILE A 212 -11.92 -18.11 -2.54
N ILE A 213 -13.06 -17.41 -2.53
CA ILE A 213 -14.37 -17.97 -2.19
C ILE A 213 -15.15 -18.14 -3.49
N PHE A 214 -15.70 -19.32 -3.75
CA PHE A 214 -16.67 -19.50 -4.83
C PHE A 214 -18.08 -19.33 -4.29
N SER A 215 -18.89 -18.50 -4.96
CA SER A 215 -20.28 -18.25 -4.54
C SER A 215 -21.10 -19.54 -4.55
N ASP A 216 -22.04 -19.64 -3.63
CA ASP A 216 -23.04 -20.70 -3.65
C ASP A 216 -24.05 -20.43 -4.78
N PRO A 217 -24.29 -21.36 -5.72
CA PRO A 217 -25.30 -21.20 -6.76
C PRO A 217 -26.71 -20.91 -6.21
N ALA A 218 -27.01 -21.35 -4.98
CA ALA A 218 -28.28 -21.05 -4.31
C ALA A 218 -28.33 -19.63 -3.71
N ARG A 219 -27.19 -18.94 -3.58
CA ARG A 219 -27.05 -17.57 -3.08
C ARG A 219 -26.31 -16.68 -4.10
N PRO A 220 -26.82 -16.50 -5.33
CA PRO A 220 -26.10 -15.73 -6.35
C PRO A 220 -25.80 -14.30 -5.89
N LEU A 221 -24.83 -13.67 -6.52
CA LEU A 221 -24.45 -12.31 -6.17
C LEU A 221 -25.63 -11.35 -6.42
N PRO A 222 -26.02 -10.52 -5.43
CA PRO A 222 -27.08 -9.54 -5.61
C PRO A 222 -26.73 -8.59 -6.75
N ARG A 223 -27.75 -8.17 -7.50
CA ARG A 223 -27.61 -7.23 -8.62
C ARG A 223 -28.67 -6.15 -8.52
N THR A 224 -28.30 -4.93 -8.91
CA THR A 224 -29.25 -3.83 -9.07
C THR A 224 -30.11 -4.06 -10.33
N PRO A 225 -31.21 -3.31 -10.55
CA PRO A 225 -31.94 -3.34 -11.81
C PRO A 225 -31.09 -3.03 -13.05
N LYS A 226 -29.94 -2.37 -12.89
CA LYS A 226 -28.96 -2.10 -13.97
C LYS A 226 -28.00 -3.27 -14.22
N GLY A 227 -28.13 -4.36 -13.47
CA GLY A 227 -27.25 -5.53 -13.56
C GLY A 227 -25.90 -5.40 -12.84
N THR A 228 -25.65 -4.29 -12.14
CA THR A 228 -24.41 -4.08 -11.38
C THR A 228 -24.44 -4.81 -10.04
N ILE A 229 -23.29 -5.26 -9.55
CA ILE A 229 -23.16 -6.01 -8.28
C ILE A 229 -22.83 -5.01 -7.15
N PRO A 230 -23.74 -4.77 -6.18
CA PRO A 230 -23.48 -3.85 -5.08
C PRO A 230 -22.61 -4.53 -4.01
N ARG A 231 -21.33 -4.14 -3.91
CA ARG A 231 -20.33 -4.73 -2.99
C ARG A 231 -20.82 -4.81 -1.55
N SER A 232 -21.39 -3.74 -1.00
CA SER A 232 -21.92 -3.73 0.37
C SER A 232 -22.98 -4.81 0.64
N ALA A 233 -23.85 -5.08 -0.34
CA ALA A 233 -24.85 -6.14 -0.24
C ALA A 233 -24.21 -7.53 -0.34
N VAL A 234 -23.19 -7.70 -1.20
CA VAL A 234 -22.41 -8.95 -1.29
C VAL A 234 -21.71 -9.24 0.04
N LEU A 235 -20.98 -8.28 0.58
CA LEU A 235 -20.24 -8.43 1.83
C LEU A 235 -21.18 -8.77 3.00
N LYS A 236 -22.38 -8.20 3.02
CA LYS A 236 -23.40 -8.54 4.01
C LYS A 236 -23.95 -9.96 3.83
N LEU A 237 -24.21 -10.38 2.60
CA LEU A 237 -24.75 -11.71 2.28
C LEU A 237 -23.74 -12.82 2.58
N TYR A 238 -22.45 -12.56 2.33
CA TYR A 238 -21.34 -13.50 2.45
C TYR A 238 -20.45 -13.24 3.68
N ALA A 239 -20.93 -12.45 4.65
CA ALA A 239 -20.14 -12.06 5.83
C ALA A 239 -19.56 -13.27 6.57
N ARG A 240 -20.38 -14.32 6.73
CA ARG A 240 -19.95 -15.55 7.41
C ARG A 240 -18.91 -16.32 6.62
N ASP A 241 -19.12 -16.51 5.32
CA ASP A 241 -18.18 -17.22 4.44
C ASP A 241 -16.81 -16.51 4.38
N ILE A 242 -16.82 -15.17 4.41
CA ILE A 242 -15.60 -14.34 4.47
C ILE A 242 -14.90 -14.49 5.82
N GLU A 243 -15.63 -14.46 6.93
CA GLU A 243 -15.04 -14.66 8.26
C GLU A 243 -14.41 -16.06 8.36
N GLU A 244 -15.16 -17.11 8.00
CA GLU A 244 -14.69 -18.50 8.03
C GLU A 244 -13.41 -18.67 7.19
N MET A 245 -13.31 -18.00 6.05
CA MET A 245 -12.11 -18.02 5.21
C MET A 245 -10.92 -17.31 5.87
N TYR A 246 -11.13 -16.18 6.56
CA TYR A 246 -10.05 -15.51 7.31
C TYR A 246 -9.66 -16.30 8.57
N GLU A 247 -10.61 -16.88 9.30
CA GLU A 247 -10.37 -17.77 10.42
C GLU A 247 -9.60 -19.02 9.97
N ALA A 248 -9.96 -19.61 8.82
CA ALA A 248 -9.25 -20.75 8.25
C ALA A 248 -7.83 -20.36 7.83
N LEU A 249 -7.63 -19.17 7.26
CA LEU A 249 -6.29 -18.66 7.00
C LEU A 249 -5.48 -18.50 8.29
N GLU A 250 -6.09 -17.99 9.37
CA GLU A 250 -5.46 -17.85 10.68
C GLU A 250 -5.16 -19.20 11.33
N GLN A 251 -6.02 -20.21 11.17
CA GLN A 251 -5.84 -21.57 11.70
C GLN A 251 -4.89 -22.43 10.84
N ASP A 252 -4.86 -22.25 9.52
CA ASP A 252 -3.89 -22.89 8.61
C ASP A 252 -2.47 -22.36 8.89
N LEU A 253 -2.30 -21.15 9.45
CA LEU A 253 -1.00 -20.69 9.98
C LEU A 253 -0.48 -21.58 11.12
N ASP A 254 -1.37 -22.25 11.85
CA ASP A 254 -1.05 -23.10 12.99
C ASP A 254 -1.03 -24.61 12.64
N THR A 255 -1.61 -25.05 11.51
CA THR A 255 -1.90 -26.49 11.32
C THR A 255 -1.63 -27.13 9.94
N ASN A 256 -1.32 -26.40 8.85
CA ASN A 256 -1.14 -27.03 7.53
C ASN A 256 0.19 -26.69 6.84
N PRO A 257 1.05 -27.70 6.54
CA PRO A 257 2.36 -27.49 5.95
C PRO A 257 2.24 -27.16 4.45
N ILE A 258 2.61 -25.95 4.04
CA ILE A 258 2.70 -25.61 2.62
C ILE A 258 4.00 -26.14 2.01
N THR A 259 3.81 -26.93 0.96
CA THR A 259 4.80 -27.48 -0.01
C THR A 259 5.78 -28.53 0.49
N GLU A 260 6.08 -29.48 -0.40
CA GLU A 260 7.10 -30.56 -0.31
C GLU A 260 8.50 -29.98 -0.06
N LEU A 261 8.70 -29.42 1.11
CA LEU A 261 9.95 -28.83 1.52
C LEU A 261 10.76 -29.92 2.18
N GLN A 262 11.80 -30.36 1.46
CA GLN A 262 12.86 -31.16 2.04
C GLN A 262 13.39 -30.39 3.26
N LEU A 263 13.18 -30.98 4.43
CA LEU A 263 13.70 -30.47 5.69
C LEU A 263 15.23 -30.38 5.59
N PRO A 264 15.87 -29.39 6.24
CA PRO A 264 17.32 -29.38 6.32
C PRO A 264 17.80 -30.69 6.97
N GLU A 265 18.83 -31.31 6.39
CA GLU A 265 19.39 -32.58 6.88
C GLU A 265 19.93 -32.45 8.33
N ALA A 266 20.32 -31.23 8.73
CA ALA A 266 20.78 -30.90 10.07
C ALA A 266 20.31 -29.51 10.51
N TRP A 267 19.44 -29.47 11.52
CA TRP A 267 18.93 -28.22 12.14
C TRP A 267 19.95 -27.48 13.00
N THR A 268 21.07 -28.12 13.33
CA THR A 268 22.15 -27.55 14.16
C THR A 268 23.33 -27.03 13.35
N ASN A 269 23.34 -27.25 12.03
CA ASN A 269 24.38 -26.75 11.14
C ASN A 269 23.92 -25.44 10.50
N LEU A 270 24.67 -24.36 10.76
CA LEU A 270 24.34 -23.03 10.28
C LEU A 270 24.30 -22.92 8.76
N GLU A 271 25.27 -23.50 8.04
CA GLU A 271 25.32 -23.40 6.57
C GLU A 271 24.13 -24.13 5.93
N VAL A 272 23.78 -25.31 6.45
CA VAL A 272 22.64 -26.10 5.98
C VAL A 272 21.32 -25.36 6.20
N VAL A 273 21.14 -24.73 7.36
CA VAL A 273 19.94 -23.95 7.67
C VAL A 273 19.90 -22.66 6.84
N SER A 274 21.01 -21.95 6.66
CA SER A 274 21.09 -20.76 5.80
C SER A 274 20.71 -21.06 4.35
N ASP A 275 21.28 -22.11 3.75
CA ASP A 275 20.95 -22.51 2.37
C ASP A 275 19.48 -22.92 2.23
N TRP A 276 18.93 -23.56 3.25
CA TRP A 276 17.53 -23.94 3.28
C TRP A 276 16.58 -22.74 3.37
N ILE A 277 16.90 -21.75 4.22
CA ILE A 277 16.14 -20.48 4.30
C ILE A 277 16.26 -19.71 2.99
N ALA A 278 17.44 -19.68 2.36
CA ALA A 278 17.64 -19.01 1.09
C ALA A 278 16.70 -19.55 0.01
N LYS A 279 16.66 -20.89 -0.19
CA LYS A 279 15.74 -21.55 -1.12
C LYS A 279 14.26 -21.25 -0.84
N GLN A 280 13.92 -21.12 0.45
CA GLN A 280 12.60 -20.72 0.93
C GLN A 280 12.21 -19.34 0.40
N VAL A 281 13.10 -18.37 0.59
CA VAL A 281 12.88 -16.99 0.17
C VAL A 281 12.90 -16.88 -1.35
N GLU A 282 13.81 -17.56 -2.04
CA GLU A 282 13.84 -17.61 -3.51
C GLU A 282 12.56 -18.21 -4.10
N GLY A 283 11.99 -19.24 -3.45
CA GLY A 283 10.71 -19.81 -3.85
C GLY A 283 9.53 -18.86 -3.65
N ILE A 284 9.58 -17.98 -2.64
CA ILE A 284 8.56 -16.97 -2.38
C ILE A 284 8.68 -15.80 -3.37
N LEU A 285 9.90 -15.30 -3.60
CA LEU A 285 10.15 -14.13 -4.44
C LEU A 285 10.19 -14.47 -5.94
N GLY A 286 10.61 -15.68 -6.30
CA GLY A 286 10.76 -16.12 -7.69
C GLY A 286 12.07 -15.68 -8.35
N TRP A 287 13.05 -15.20 -7.59
CA TRP A 287 14.40 -14.86 -8.05
C TRP A 287 15.45 -15.19 -6.99
N ASN A 288 16.71 -15.28 -7.42
CA ASN A 288 17.85 -15.55 -6.53
C ASN A 288 18.12 -14.35 -5.63
N ILE A 289 18.54 -14.62 -4.39
CA ILE A 289 18.85 -13.57 -3.40
C ILE A 289 20.31 -13.62 -2.96
N ASP A 290 20.81 -12.49 -2.47
CA ASP A 290 22.05 -12.41 -1.70
C ASP A 290 21.74 -12.64 -0.21
N THR A 291 22.35 -13.67 0.38
CA THR A 291 22.10 -14.10 1.77
C THR A 291 22.64 -13.13 2.82
N MET A 292 23.55 -12.22 2.41
CA MET A 292 24.18 -11.22 3.28
C MET A 292 23.48 -9.85 3.22
N VAL A 293 22.62 -9.63 2.23
CA VAL A 293 21.86 -8.40 2.05
C VAL A 293 20.49 -8.51 2.72
N ASP A 294 19.97 -7.37 3.18
CA ASP A 294 18.64 -7.25 3.77
C ASP A 294 17.56 -7.76 2.80
N LEU A 295 16.76 -8.72 3.24
CA LEU A 295 15.73 -9.36 2.43
C LEU A 295 14.63 -8.36 2.00
N PHE A 296 14.32 -7.36 2.80
CA PHE A 296 13.33 -6.34 2.47
C PHE A 296 13.83 -5.40 1.36
N GLN A 297 15.14 -5.17 1.30
CA GLN A 297 15.74 -4.45 0.17
C GLN A 297 15.71 -5.27 -1.13
N GLN A 298 15.59 -6.59 -1.01
CA GLN A 298 15.56 -7.53 -2.13
C GLN A 298 14.14 -7.92 -2.55
N GLY A 299 13.12 -7.23 -2.03
CA GLY A 299 11.72 -7.37 -2.43
C GLY A 299 10.85 -8.18 -1.46
N LEU A 300 11.36 -8.53 -0.28
CA LEU A 300 10.52 -9.01 0.82
C LEU A 300 9.67 -7.84 1.35
N ASP A 301 8.42 -8.13 1.68
CA ASP A 301 7.43 -7.22 2.25
C ASP A 301 6.65 -7.93 3.36
N SER A 302 5.67 -7.26 3.98
CA SER A 302 4.94 -7.84 5.11
C SER A 302 4.20 -9.14 4.74
N LEU A 303 3.70 -9.26 3.51
CA LEU A 303 2.98 -10.46 3.05
C LEU A 303 3.95 -11.61 2.83
N THR A 304 5.02 -11.38 2.08
CA THR A 304 6.05 -12.38 1.81
C THR A 304 6.83 -12.75 3.08
N ALA A 305 6.97 -11.85 4.04
CA ALA A 305 7.46 -12.14 5.39
C ALA A 305 6.50 -13.07 6.15
N THR A 306 5.18 -12.84 6.09
CA THR A 306 4.19 -13.78 6.65
C THR A 306 4.29 -15.15 5.98
N MET A 307 4.44 -15.19 4.66
CA MET A 307 4.62 -16.44 3.91
C MET A 307 5.90 -17.18 4.33
N LEU A 308 7.00 -16.44 4.54
CA LEU A 308 8.25 -16.99 5.03
C LEU A 308 8.09 -17.55 6.45
N LEU A 309 7.49 -16.80 7.37
CA LEU A 309 7.22 -17.26 8.75
C LEU A 309 6.43 -18.57 8.74
N ARG A 310 5.39 -18.64 7.90
CA ARG A 310 4.56 -19.81 7.71
C ARG A 310 5.37 -21.01 7.23
N GLY A 311 6.24 -20.81 6.23
CA GLY A 311 7.16 -21.85 5.74
C GLY A 311 8.11 -22.33 6.83
N LEU A 312 8.68 -21.41 7.62
CA LEU A 312 9.58 -21.75 8.72
C LEU A 312 8.88 -22.58 9.80
N LYS A 313 7.73 -22.12 10.31
CA LYS A 313 6.95 -22.84 11.33
C LYS A 313 6.53 -24.22 10.86
N THR A 314 6.04 -24.29 9.62
CA THR A 314 5.67 -25.54 8.94
C THR A 314 6.79 -26.57 9.00
N SER A 315 7.99 -26.20 8.54
CA SER A 315 9.11 -27.14 8.48
C SER A 315 9.63 -27.52 9.86
N LEU A 316 9.58 -26.61 10.83
CA LEU A 316 9.93 -26.92 12.22
C LEU A 316 8.94 -27.92 12.86
N HIS A 317 7.63 -27.76 12.62
CA HIS A 317 6.61 -28.69 13.11
C HIS A 317 6.70 -30.08 12.46
N ALA A 318 7.09 -30.15 11.19
CA ALA A 318 7.27 -31.41 10.47
C ALA A 318 8.50 -32.23 10.92
N SER A 319 9.41 -31.64 11.70
CA SER A 319 10.55 -32.35 12.28
C SER A 319 10.12 -33.38 13.33
N GLN A 320 10.84 -34.49 13.44
CA GLN A 320 10.63 -35.51 14.46
C GLN A 320 11.33 -35.18 15.80
N ASP A 321 12.16 -34.14 15.83
CA ASP A 321 12.87 -33.70 17.05
C ASP A 321 11.99 -32.75 17.88
N PRO A 322 11.62 -33.12 19.13
CA PRO A 322 10.81 -32.27 20.01
C PRO A 322 11.41 -30.88 20.27
N LYS A 323 12.74 -30.73 20.23
CA LYS A 323 13.40 -29.41 20.39
C LYS A 323 13.15 -28.51 19.19
N VAL A 324 13.15 -29.09 17.99
CA VAL A 324 12.86 -28.39 16.74
C VAL A 324 11.38 -27.99 16.68
N GLN A 325 10.48 -28.88 17.10
CA GLN A 325 9.04 -28.59 17.18
C GLN A 325 8.74 -27.45 18.16
N ASN A 326 9.38 -27.41 19.33
CA ASN A 326 9.20 -26.33 20.31
C ASN A 326 9.66 -24.98 19.74
N CYS A 327 10.74 -24.95 18.95
CA CYS A 327 11.22 -23.74 18.29
C CYS A 327 10.11 -23.05 17.47
N ALA A 328 9.23 -23.81 16.80
CA ALA A 328 8.13 -23.25 16.01
C ALA A 328 7.17 -22.36 16.82
N GLN A 329 6.88 -22.73 18.08
CA GLN A 329 6.01 -21.96 18.96
C GLN A 329 6.62 -20.63 19.40
N THR A 330 7.94 -20.52 19.34
CA THR A 330 8.67 -19.31 19.71
C THR A 330 8.76 -18.29 18.58
N LEU A 331 8.36 -18.66 17.36
CA LEU A 331 8.46 -17.79 16.18
C LEU A 331 7.25 -16.88 16.05
N ASP A 332 7.50 -15.59 15.84
CA ASP A 332 6.51 -14.59 15.46
C ASP A 332 6.99 -13.78 14.25
N GLN A 333 6.13 -12.93 13.73
CA GLN A 333 6.46 -12.10 12.57
C GLN A 333 7.57 -11.08 12.88
N ALA A 334 7.67 -10.63 14.14
CA ALA A 334 8.67 -9.67 14.57
C ALA A 334 10.10 -10.20 14.38
N ILE A 335 10.31 -11.51 14.53
CA ILE A 335 11.62 -12.15 14.29
C ILE A 335 12.14 -11.92 12.87
N ILE A 336 11.27 -11.93 11.85
CA ILE A 336 11.70 -11.71 10.46
C ILE A 336 12.15 -10.28 10.26
N PHE A 337 11.43 -9.31 10.82
CA PHE A 337 11.82 -7.90 10.78
C PHE A 337 13.09 -7.61 11.61
N GLN A 338 13.31 -8.34 12.70
CA GLN A 338 14.45 -8.13 13.58
C GLN A 338 15.75 -8.76 13.05
N ASN A 339 15.62 -9.77 12.18
CA ASN A 339 16.70 -10.52 11.58
C ASN A 339 16.55 -10.45 10.05
N PRO A 340 16.77 -9.27 9.44
CA PRO A 340 16.45 -9.03 8.04
C PRO A 340 17.33 -9.79 7.03
N THR A 341 18.36 -10.54 7.45
CA THR A 341 19.18 -11.35 6.52
C THR A 341 19.02 -12.86 6.76
N VAL A 342 19.27 -13.66 5.71
CA VAL A 342 19.22 -15.13 5.79
C VAL A 342 20.13 -15.64 6.90
N GLN A 343 21.34 -15.10 7.00
CA GLN A 343 22.33 -15.52 8.00
C GLN A 343 21.86 -15.27 9.43
N GLN A 344 21.18 -14.14 9.69
CA GLN A 344 20.67 -13.82 11.02
C GLN A 344 19.52 -14.75 11.42
N LEU A 345 18.60 -15.04 10.49
CA LEU A 345 17.52 -15.99 10.72
C LEU A 345 18.06 -17.39 11.00
N ALA A 346 19.03 -17.86 10.21
CA ALA A 346 19.64 -19.18 10.38
C ALA A 346 20.34 -19.32 11.74
N LEU A 347 21.13 -18.31 12.13
CA LEU A 347 21.79 -18.25 13.44
C LEU A 347 20.78 -18.34 14.57
N LEU A 348 19.69 -17.57 14.50
CA LEU A 348 18.65 -17.57 15.53
C LEU A 348 18.00 -18.95 15.67
N LEU A 349 17.64 -19.59 14.56
CA LEU A 349 17.04 -20.93 14.57
C LEU A 349 17.99 -21.96 15.18
N VAL A 350 19.25 -22.00 14.73
CA VAL A 350 20.26 -22.93 15.26
C VAL A 350 20.45 -22.73 16.77
N GLN A 351 20.51 -21.48 17.24
CA GLN A 351 20.65 -21.16 18.67
C GLN A 351 19.45 -21.64 19.49
N ARG A 352 18.22 -21.36 19.02
CA ARG A 352 16.98 -21.77 19.71
C ARG A 352 16.83 -23.29 19.79
N ILE A 353 17.28 -24.02 18.77
CA ILE A 353 17.22 -25.48 18.74
C ILE A 353 18.32 -26.11 19.63
N THR A 354 19.54 -25.53 19.62
CA THR A 354 20.68 -26.07 20.37
C THR A 354 20.62 -25.75 21.87
N SER A 355 20.00 -24.63 22.26
CA SER A 355 19.90 -24.22 23.67
C SER A 355 18.51 -23.68 24.03
N PRO A 356 17.49 -24.57 24.14
CA PRO A 356 16.11 -24.17 24.44
C PRO A 356 15.95 -23.50 25.82
N ASP A 357 16.72 -23.95 26.82
CA ASP A 357 16.58 -23.49 28.22
C ASP A 357 17.28 -22.16 28.51
N ALA A 358 18.15 -21.67 27.62
CA ALA A 358 18.85 -20.39 27.79
C ALA A 358 17.93 -19.17 27.55
N LEU A 359 16.74 -19.37 26.97
CA LEU A 359 15.84 -18.31 26.52
C LEU A 359 14.48 -18.29 27.26
N ASN A 360 14.23 -19.22 28.19
CA ASN A 360 13.01 -19.24 29.03
C ASN A 360 13.01 -18.16 30.14
N GLY A 361 14.07 -17.36 30.25
CA GLY A 361 14.10 -16.14 31.05
C GLY A 361 13.87 -14.92 30.15
N GLN A 362 12.68 -14.33 30.23
CA GLN A 362 12.18 -13.16 29.48
C GLN A 362 11.53 -13.49 28.14
N VAL A 363 10.23 -13.80 28.19
CA VAL A 363 9.30 -13.33 27.15
C VAL A 363 9.22 -11.81 27.31
N PRO A 364 9.75 -11.00 26.39
CA PRO A 364 9.65 -9.56 26.52
C PRO A 364 8.22 -9.16 26.20
N THR A 365 7.48 -8.78 27.23
CA THR A 365 6.19 -8.09 27.08
C THR A 365 6.33 -6.96 26.06
N GLY A 366 5.28 -6.62 25.31
CA GLY A 366 5.34 -5.62 24.24
C GLY A 366 5.99 -4.27 24.63
N LEU A 367 6.04 -3.95 25.93
CA LEU A 367 6.80 -2.83 26.52
C LEU A 367 8.32 -3.00 26.45
N GLU A 368 8.85 -4.19 26.70
CA GLU A 368 10.28 -4.47 26.55
C GLU A 368 10.72 -4.52 25.09
N HIS A 369 9.82 -4.87 24.15
CA HIS A 369 10.06 -4.74 22.71
C HIS A 369 10.17 -3.27 22.26
N ILE A 370 9.32 -2.40 22.81
CA ILE A 370 9.43 -0.94 22.63
C ILE A 370 10.75 -0.45 23.25
N HIS A 371 11.11 -0.88 24.45
CA HIS A 371 12.38 -0.54 25.08
C HIS A 371 13.61 -1.18 24.42
N ALA A 372 13.47 -2.32 23.74
CA ALA A 372 14.54 -3.00 22.99
C ALA A 372 14.73 -2.36 21.61
N MET A 373 13.66 -1.86 20.98
CA MET A 373 13.79 -0.95 19.84
C MET A 373 14.47 0.35 20.27
N ILE A 374 14.09 0.94 21.41
CA ILE A 374 14.81 2.10 21.97
C ILE A 374 16.28 1.75 22.22
N ARG A 375 16.60 0.61 22.87
CA ARG A 375 17.98 0.18 23.15
C ARG A 375 18.80 -0.26 21.94
N LYS A 376 18.19 -0.83 20.89
CA LYS A 376 18.87 -1.18 19.62
C LYS A 376 19.32 0.07 18.86
N TYR A 377 18.69 1.22 19.15
CA TYR A 377 19.08 2.55 18.67
C TYR A 377 19.73 3.42 19.77
N ASP A 378 20.02 2.85 20.94
CA ASP A 378 20.73 3.51 22.04
C ASP A 378 22.17 2.95 22.08
N TRP A 379 23.10 3.70 21.49
CA TRP A 379 24.55 3.41 21.56
C TRP A 379 25.04 3.61 23.01
N PRO A 380 26.11 2.91 23.49
CA PRO A 380 26.44 2.87 24.90
C PRO A 380 26.64 4.28 25.44
N GLN A 381 25.87 4.61 26.49
CA GLN A 381 26.19 5.72 27.36
C GLN A 381 27.58 5.48 27.95
N SER A 382 28.60 5.99 27.27
CA SER A 382 29.82 6.35 27.98
C SER A 382 29.39 7.35 29.05
N GLN A 383 29.55 6.95 30.31
CA GLN A 383 29.28 7.76 31.48
C GLN A 383 30.14 9.04 31.39
N THR A 384 29.62 10.06 30.72
CA THR A 384 30.21 11.39 30.71
C THR A 384 29.32 12.28 31.56
N ASN A 385 29.66 12.27 32.84
CA ASN A 385 29.33 13.23 33.89
C ASN A 385 28.42 14.41 33.49
N TYR A 386 27.11 14.18 33.42
CA TYR A 386 26.11 15.25 33.60
C TYR A 386 25.92 15.52 35.10
N ARG A 387 26.98 15.95 35.76
CA ARG A 387 26.86 16.67 37.04
C ARG A 387 27.02 18.15 36.76
N THR A 388 25.94 18.88 37.04
CA THR A 388 25.85 20.34 37.20
C THR A 388 26.17 21.21 35.97
N ARG A 389 25.18 21.43 35.08
CA ARG A 389 25.03 22.70 34.36
C ARG A 389 23.56 23.13 34.39
N ARG A 390 23.33 24.41 34.71
CA ARG A 390 22.01 25.00 35.01
C ARG A 390 21.07 25.05 33.79
N PRO A 391 19.74 25.12 33.97
CA PRO A 391 18.75 24.85 32.91
C PRO A 391 18.30 26.04 32.04
N ASP A 392 19.01 27.17 31.98
CA ASP A 392 18.37 28.43 31.58
C ASP A 392 18.80 29.11 30.27
N MET A 393 19.73 28.57 29.45
CA MET A 393 20.14 29.25 28.20
C MET A 393 20.71 28.32 27.11
N LEU A 394 20.02 27.28 26.69
CA LEU A 394 20.35 26.62 25.41
C LEU A 394 19.11 26.63 24.53
N ARG A 395 19.14 27.46 23.48
CA ARG A 395 18.13 27.41 22.44
C ARG A 395 18.33 26.14 21.62
N GLU A 396 17.24 25.48 21.27
CA GLU A 396 17.24 24.15 20.68
C GLU A 396 17.49 24.23 19.17
N HIS A 397 18.37 23.34 18.69
CA HIS A 397 18.75 23.18 17.29
C HIS A 397 18.24 21.81 16.85
N ILE A 398 17.33 21.80 15.86
CA ILE A 398 16.51 20.62 15.56
C ILE A 398 16.63 20.24 14.09
N VAL A 399 16.87 18.95 13.83
CA VAL A 399 16.86 18.40 12.47
C VAL A 399 15.59 17.59 12.31
N VAL A 400 14.82 17.84 11.25
CA VAL A 400 13.56 17.13 10.97
C VAL A 400 13.59 16.55 9.58
N THR A 401 13.24 15.27 9.46
CA THR A 401 13.11 14.60 8.16
C THR A 401 11.64 14.51 7.73
N GLY A 402 11.39 14.48 6.42
CA GLY A 402 10.04 14.24 5.89
C GLY A 402 9.04 15.37 6.14
N THR A 403 9.50 16.62 6.24
CA THR A 403 8.66 17.78 6.59
C THR A 403 7.56 18.08 5.57
N THR A 404 7.66 17.56 4.34
CA THR A 404 6.60 17.70 3.32
C THR A 404 5.44 16.71 3.51
N GLY A 405 5.56 15.71 4.38
CA GLY A 405 4.52 14.71 4.65
C GLY A 405 3.41 15.19 5.60
N ALA A 406 2.37 14.37 5.78
CA ALA A 406 1.19 14.71 6.61
C ALA A 406 1.57 15.13 8.05
N LEU A 407 2.31 14.29 8.76
CA LEU A 407 2.79 14.58 10.12
C LEU A 407 3.90 15.63 10.12
N GLY A 408 4.84 15.54 9.18
CA GLY A 408 6.01 16.41 9.13
C GLY A 408 5.69 17.89 8.91
N SER A 409 4.63 18.20 8.17
CA SER A 409 4.23 19.60 7.96
C SER A 409 3.64 20.23 9.24
N HIS A 410 2.86 19.46 10.00
CA HIS A 410 2.32 19.92 11.28
C HIS A 410 3.42 20.09 12.33
N LEU A 411 4.36 19.13 12.40
CA LEU A 411 5.50 19.25 13.31
C LEU A 411 6.36 20.45 12.96
N LEU A 412 6.67 20.65 11.67
CA LEU A 412 7.44 21.80 11.22
C LEU A 412 6.77 23.12 11.63
N ALA A 413 5.45 23.24 11.46
CA ALA A 413 4.70 24.44 11.88
C ALA A 413 4.84 24.70 13.39
N GLN A 414 4.72 23.65 14.22
CA GLN A 414 4.88 23.77 15.67
C GLN A 414 6.30 24.18 16.08
N LEU A 415 7.32 23.61 15.43
CA LEU A 415 8.72 23.94 15.73
C LEU A 415 9.06 25.38 15.35
N LEU A 416 8.55 25.86 14.21
CA LEU A 416 8.78 27.24 13.78
C LEU A 416 8.08 28.26 14.68
N ALA A 417 6.91 27.91 15.22
CA ALA A 417 6.17 28.72 16.19
C ALA A 417 6.76 28.68 17.61
N ASN A 418 7.71 27.80 17.91
CA ASN A 418 8.27 27.64 19.25
C ASN A 418 9.48 28.55 19.47
N ASP A 419 9.43 29.40 20.50
CA ASP A 419 10.49 30.35 20.85
C ASP A 419 11.73 29.72 21.47
N ARG A 420 11.65 28.47 21.94
CA ARG A 420 12.81 27.71 22.42
C ARG A 420 13.68 27.21 21.29
N VAL A 421 13.13 27.10 20.08
CA VAL A 421 13.82 26.60 18.89
C VAL A 421 14.48 27.76 18.17
N GLU A 422 15.79 27.67 17.98
CA GLU A 422 16.59 28.67 17.27
C GLU A 422 16.81 28.31 15.81
N ARG A 423 16.92 27.02 15.50
CA ARG A 423 17.19 26.56 14.13
C ARG A 423 16.52 25.22 13.86
N VAL A 424 15.94 25.10 12.67
CA VAL A 424 15.30 23.89 12.15
C VAL A 424 15.87 23.55 10.77
N TRP A 425 16.60 22.44 10.65
CA TRP A 425 17.00 21.89 9.35
C TRP A 425 15.94 20.90 8.85
N ALA A 426 15.21 21.30 7.81
CA ALA A 426 14.25 20.46 7.13
C ALA A 426 14.95 19.61 6.06
N LEU A 427 15.36 18.41 6.46
CA LEU A 427 16.12 17.47 5.64
C LEU A 427 15.16 16.61 4.81
N ASN A 428 15.03 16.88 3.51
CA ASN A 428 14.20 16.07 2.62
C ASN A 428 14.99 15.52 1.43
N ARG A 429 14.48 14.44 0.83
CA ARG A 429 15.05 13.86 -0.39
C ARG A 429 15.03 14.89 -1.52
N LYS A 430 16.17 15.01 -2.21
CA LYS A 430 16.31 15.84 -3.42
C LYS A 430 15.21 15.50 -4.42
N SER A 431 14.52 16.50 -4.94
CA SER A 431 13.44 16.29 -5.91
C SER A 431 13.32 17.42 -6.94
N SER A 432 12.76 17.11 -8.11
CA SER A 432 12.76 17.96 -9.31
C SER A 432 12.00 19.29 -9.21
N GLY A 433 11.24 19.53 -8.12
CA GLY A 433 10.36 20.70 -7.97
C GLY A 433 10.81 21.75 -6.93
N GLY A 434 11.98 21.57 -6.31
CA GLY A 434 12.43 22.42 -5.19
C GLY A 434 11.65 22.15 -3.90
N ILE A 435 12.37 21.91 -2.81
CA ILE A 435 11.83 21.58 -1.49
C ILE A 435 10.90 22.68 -0.93
N SER A 436 11.20 23.95 -1.18
CA SER A 436 10.40 25.10 -0.72
C SER A 436 9.01 25.13 -1.36
N THR A 437 8.91 24.90 -2.68
CA THR A 437 7.63 24.85 -3.40
C THR A 437 6.75 23.71 -2.89
N LYS A 438 7.35 22.54 -2.65
CA LYS A 438 6.63 21.37 -2.09
C LYS A 438 6.19 21.60 -0.66
N GLN A 439 7.02 22.23 0.16
CA GLN A 439 6.67 22.55 1.54
C GLN A 439 5.51 23.53 1.60
N LYS A 440 5.51 24.57 0.75
CA LYS A 440 4.41 25.52 0.62
C LYS A 440 3.11 24.85 0.22
N ALA A 441 3.13 24.04 -0.84
CA ALA A 441 1.96 23.27 -1.27
C ALA A 441 1.44 22.35 -0.16
N SER A 442 2.33 21.76 0.63
CA SER A 442 1.95 20.89 1.76
C SER A 442 1.31 21.66 2.92
N PHE A 443 1.77 22.88 3.20
CA PHE A 443 1.16 23.76 4.21
C PHE A 443 -0.23 24.24 3.75
N GLU A 444 -0.38 24.63 2.48
CA GLU A 444 -1.66 25.04 1.90
C GLU A 444 -2.69 23.89 1.93
N ASP A 445 -2.29 22.70 1.49
CA ASP A 445 -3.11 21.47 1.52
C ASP A 445 -3.60 21.13 2.94
N LYS A 446 -2.79 21.43 3.96
CA LYS A 446 -3.09 21.11 5.38
C LYS A 446 -3.64 22.28 6.17
N MET A 447 -3.96 23.39 5.51
CA MET A 447 -4.47 24.62 6.15
C MET A 447 -3.54 25.15 7.27
N LEU A 448 -2.22 24.99 7.08
CA LEU A 448 -1.19 25.51 7.99
C LEU A 448 -0.74 26.91 7.54
N ASP A 449 -0.29 27.74 8.49
CA ASP A 449 0.13 29.10 8.19
C ASP A 449 1.43 29.12 7.37
N VAL A 450 1.29 29.47 6.10
CA VAL A 450 2.38 29.57 5.12
C VAL A 450 3.40 30.64 5.51
N GLN A 451 3.02 31.65 6.30
CA GLN A 451 3.93 32.70 6.76
C GLN A 451 5.05 32.14 7.64
N LEU A 452 4.82 31.02 8.34
CA LEU A 452 5.85 30.36 9.14
C LEU A 452 7.04 29.89 8.29
N LEU A 453 6.83 29.58 7.00
CA LEU A 453 7.90 29.16 6.09
C LEU A 453 8.87 30.29 5.74
N ALA A 454 8.52 31.55 6.02
CA ALA A 454 9.42 32.70 5.87
C ALA A 454 10.31 32.92 7.11
N SER A 455 10.21 32.08 8.13
CA SER A 455 10.99 32.17 9.36
C SER A 455 12.49 32.00 9.11
N GLU A 456 13.31 32.90 9.66
CA GLU A 456 14.78 32.81 9.63
C GLU A 456 15.32 31.57 10.37
N LYS A 457 14.47 30.91 11.18
CA LYS A 457 14.80 29.65 11.86
C LYS A 457 14.89 28.47 10.88
N LEU A 458 14.26 28.55 9.71
CA LEU A 458 14.09 27.44 8.78
C LEU A 458 15.21 27.37 7.74
N VAL A 459 15.90 26.23 7.69
CA VAL A 459 16.87 25.91 6.64
C VAL A 459 16.40 24.66 5.90
N PHE A 460 16.18 24.78 4.61
CA PHE A 460 15.87 23.63 3.76
C PHE A 460 17.16 22.93 3.33
N VAL A 461 17.19 21.61 3.52
CA VAL A 461 18.37 20.80 3.19
C VAL A 461 17.95 19.66 2.26
N ASP A 462 18.49 19.66 1.04
CA ASP A 462 18.31 18.58 0.06
C ASP A 462 19.33 17.47 0.35
N ALA A 463 18.85 16.32 0.82
CA ALA A 463 19.67 15.15 1.10
C ALA A 463 19.65 14.13 -0.05
N VAL A 464 20.81 13.56 -0.34
CA VAL A 464 21.01 12.37 -1.18
C VAL A 464 21.29 11.20 -0.24
N LEU A 465 20.27 10.39 0.05
CA LEU A 465 20.35 9.36 1.09
C LEU A 465 21.34 8.23 0.78
N ASP A 466 21.73 8.08 -0.48
CA ASP A 466 22.67 7.06 -0.94
C ASP A 466 24.14 7.53 -0.82
N ASP A 467 24.38 8.76 -0.36
CA ASP A 467 25.70 9.34 -0.14
C ASP A 467 26.07 9.35 1.36
N ALA A 468 27.32 9.04 1.69
CA ALA A 468 27.79 8.93 3.08
C ALA A 468 27.68 10.23 3.89
N LYS A 469 27.73 11.40 3.23
CA LYS A 469 27.51 12.73 3.83
C LYS A 469 26.16 13.31 3.42
N LEU A 470 25.26 12.47 2.95
CA LEU A 470 23.92 12.84 2.47
C LEU A 470 23.96 13.86 1.32
N GLY A 471 25.07 13.94 0.59
CA GLY A 471 25.28 14.94 -0.47
C GLY A 471 25.42 16.39 0.03
N LEU A 472 25.70 16.58 1.33
CA LEU A 472 25.90 17.89 1.96
C LEU A 472 27.37 18.34 1.87
N SER A 473 27.62 19.64 1.96
CA SER A 473 28.99 20.14 2.16
C SER A 473 29.50 19.77 3.55
N ASP A 474 30.82 19.71 3.72
CA ASP A 474 31.43 19.34 4.99
C ASP A 474 30.98 20.27 6.13
N GLU A 475 30.87 21.57 5.85
CA GLU A 475 30.44 22.56 6.84
C GLU A 475 28.97 22.37 7.25
N LEU A 476 28.08 22.10 6.30
CA LEU A 476 26.65 21.91 6.58
C LEU A 476 26.39 20.55 7.25
N TYR A 477 27.15 19.52 6.87
CA TYR A 477 27.09 18.21 7.50
C TYR A 477 27.51 18.29 8.97
N ASP A 478 28.61 18.98 9.28
CA ASP A 478 29.08 19.19 10.64
C ASP A 478 28.09 20.02 11.48
N GLU A 479 27.47 21.05 10.89
CA GLU A 479 26.44 21.86 11.56
C GLU A 479 25.20 21.03 11.92
N VAL A 480 24.72 20.20 10.98
CA VAL A 480 23.59 19.28 11.19
C VAL A 480 23.92 18.21 12.23
N CYS A 481 25.16 17.72 12.25
CA CYS A 481 25.63 16.73 13.24
C CYS A 481 25.81 17.31 14.65
N ALA A 482 25.98 18.64 14.77
CA ALA A 482 26.06 19.35 16.04
C ALA A 482 24.68 19.69 16.66
N ALA A 483 23.58 19.42 15.94
CA ALA A 483 22.22 19.68 16.41
C ALA A 483 21.88 18.89 17.68
N LEU A 484 21.02 19.46 18.53
CA LEU A 484 20.71 18.90 19.85
C LEU A 484 19.70 17.75 19.76
N VAL A 485 18.76 17.82 18.82
CA VAL A 485 17.63 16.89 18.68
C VAL A 485 17.41 16.53 17.21
N LEU A 486 17.40 15.24 16.90
CA LEU A 486 16.99 14.70 15.59
C LEU A 486 15.59 14.10 15.70
N ILE A 487 14.66 14.60 14.88
CA ILE A 487 13.30 14.07 14.75
C ILE A 487 13.16 13.39 13.39
N GLN A 488 13.10 12.06 13.39
CA GLN A 488 12.90 11.26 12.18
C GLN A 488 11.42 10.95 11.97
N ILE A 489 10.87 11.36 10.83
CA ILE A 489 9.51 11.00 10.40
C ILE A 489 9.64 10.05 9.22
N ALA A 490 9.71 8.74 9.51
CA ALA A 490 9.90 7.72 8.49
C ALA A 490 8.61 6.91 8.26
N HIS A 491 8.12 6.91 7.01
CA HIS A 491 7.72 5.66 6.35
C HIS A 491 8.95 5.18 5.58
N ALA A 492 9.58 4.11 6.08
CA ALA A 492 10.70 3.36 5.47
C ALA A 492 11.94 4.18 5.05
N ILE A 493 13.00 4.16 5.88
CA ILE A 493 14.46 4.09 5.58
C ILE A 493 15.24 4.79 6.72
N PRO A 494 16.23 4.12 7.36
CA PRO A 494 17.14 4.75 8.32
C PRO A 494 18.19 5.61 7.60
N ILE A 495 18.36 6.86 8.03
CA ILE A 495 19.44 7.76 7.57
C ILE A 495 20.67 7.51 8.46
N ARG A 496 21.81 7.17 7.85
CA ARG A 496 23.08 6.93 8.54
C ARG A 496 23.81 8.27 8.76
N PHE A 497 24.05 8.64 10.01
CA PHE A 497 25.02 9.67 10.40
C PHE A 497 26.15 8.98 11.17
N GLU A 498 27.41 9.31 10.90
CA GLU A 498 28.54 8.89 11.77
C GLU A 498 28.53 9.74 13.05
N PRO A 499 28.28 9.18 14.26
CA PRO A 499 27.91 10.02 15.40
C PRO A 499 29.08 10.27 16.37
N GLN A 500 29.27 11.55 16.73
CA GLN A 500 29.88 11.92 18.01
C GLN A 500 28.89 12.59 19.00
N ARG A 501 27.70 13.08 18.62
CA ARG A 501 26.89 13.94 19.52
C ARG A 501 25.34 13.96 19.38
N LEU A 502 24.68 13.07 18.64
CA LEU A 502 23.21 13.17 18.39
C LEU A 502 22.37 12.34 19.37
N SER A 503 21.21 12.89 19.79
CA SER A 503 20.12 12.16 20.48
C SER A 503 18.88 12.07 19.59
N SER A 504 18.24 10.90 19.51
CA SER A 504 17.13 10.59 18.59
C SER A 504 15.79 10.44 19.34
N PHE A 505 14.71 11.01 18.81
CA PHE A 505 13.33 10.77 19.27
C PHE A 505 12.48 10.23 18.10
N MET A 506 11.93 9.02 18.26
CA MET A 506 10.88 8.45 17.40
C MET A 506 9.51 8.67 18.04
N LEU A 507 8.63 9.41 17.38
CA LEU A 507 7.22 9.53 17.77
C LEU A 507 6.39 8.44 17.07
N SER A 508 6.00 7.40 17.81
CA SER A 508 4.89 6.52 17.43
C SER A 508 3.60 7.09 18.04
N CYS A 509 2.62 7.43 17.21
CA CYS A 509 1.33 7.95 17.69
C CYS A 509 0.19 6.95 17.41
N PRO A 510 -0.50 6.45 18.45
CA PRO A 510 -1.81 5.82 18.33
C PRO A 510 -2.89 6.92 18.37
N LEU A 511 -3.46 7.28 17.23
CA LEU A 511 -4.58 8.23 17.19
C LEU A 511 -5.90 7.51 17.54
N SER A 512 -6.24 7.55 18.83
CA SER A 512 -7.61 7.40 19.32
C SER A 512 -8.15 8.80 19.61
N ILE A 513 -9.03 9.32 18.73
CA ILE A 513 -9.76 10.56 18.98
C ILE A 513 -11.14 10.17 19.50
N TYR A 514 -11.30 10.20 20.83
CA TYR A 514 -12.61 10.27 21.46
C TYR A 514 -13.15 11.70 21.28
N ARG A 515 -14.35 11.79 20.71
CA ARG A 515 -15.18 12.99 20.67
C ARG A 515 -15.77 13.27 22.05
N HIS A 516 -15.75 14.54 22.46
CA HIS A 516 -16.90 15.18 23.08
C HIS A 516 -17.28 16.41 22.27
#